data_AF-A0A922XH43-F1
#
_entry.id   AF-A0A922XH43-F1
#
_cell.length_a   1.000
_cell.length_b   1.000
_cell.length_c   1.000
_cell.angle_alpha   90.00
_cell.angle_beta   90.00
_cell.angle_gamma   90.00
#
_symmetry.space_group_name_H-M   'P 1'
#
loop_
_entity.id
_entity.type
_entity.pdbx_description
1 polymer ?
#
loop_
_entity_poly.entity_id
_entity_poly.type
_entity_poly.pdbx_seq_one_letter_code
_entity_poly.pdbx_strand_id
1 'polypeptide(L)'
;MFRALLTFRKPTQQQSENAAAPILRRLAGTVAFALSVAAAPLSEAAIYGTMSNFDTYNTTPEPSEGAEIELEGCHSSMVYNTFPAHYNHMTVTDYVDGASFGTRIRFEDYNFNTTVTNGSLNTNPNPASTNGHALVNTDGGEHFGFAANEQPTAMRFFWLNKTASGQYERIGNMPLAIPNPTWSFVPGNGGGAPEVLAEVRVPEPAEFHVQKPDSIWMN
;
A
#
# COMPACT_ATOMS: atom_id res chain seq x y z
N MET A 1 -19.75 -1.67 -50.99
CA MET A 1 -19.26 -3.07 -51.06
C MET A 1 -18.08 -3.20 -50.10
N PHE A 2 -18.28 -3.77 -48.91
CA PHE A 2 -17.61 -4.97 -48.40
C PHE A 2 -18.09 -5.22 -46.97
N ARG A 3 -18.31 -6.50 -46.70
CA ARG A 3 -19.00 -7.09 -45.56
C ARG A 3 -17.92 -7.69 -44.65
N ALA A 4 -17.99 -7.49 -43.35
CA ALA A 4 -17.33 -8.37 -42.39
C ALA A 4 -18.24 -8.56 -41.17
N LEU A 5 -18.38 -9.82 -40.81
CA LEU A 5 -19.42 -10.44 -40.00
C LEU A 5 -18.80 -10.75 -38.63
N LEU A 6 -19.35 -10.22 -37.54
CA LEU A 6 -19.03 -10.67 -36.18
C LEU A 6 -20.18 -11.53 -35.64
N THR A 7 -19.90 -12.80 -35.36
CA THR A 7 -20.84 -13.75 -34.77
C THR A 7 -20.61 -13.82 -33.26
N PHE A 8 -21.63 -13.51 -32.46
CA PHE A 8 -21.63 -13.74 -31.01
C PHE A 8 -22.25 -15.12 -30.71
N ARG A 9 -21.55 -15.95 -29.94
CA ARG A 9 -22.13 -17.13 -29.26
C ARG A 9 -22.43 -16.78 -27.80
N LYS A 10 -23.68 -16.98 -27.37
CA LYS A 10 -24.06 -17.04 -25.95
C LYS A 10 -23.70 -18.42 -25.38
N PRO A 11 -23.20 -18.51 -24.13
CA PRO A 11 -23.20 -19.77 -23.40
C PRO A 11 -24.57 -20.01 -22.75
N THR A 12 -25.10 -21.21 -22.95
CA THR A 12 -26.33 -21.73 -22.34
C THR A 12 -26.02 -22.20 -20.91
N GLN A 13 -26.77 -21.71 -19.92
CA GLN A 13 -26.92 -22.37 -18.62
C GLN A 13 -28.28 -23.06 -18.55
N GLN A 14 -28.32 -24.27 -17.98
CA GLN A 14 -29.37 -24.79 -17.10
C GLN A 14 -28.95 -26.18 -16.57
N GLN A 15 -28.78 -26.31 -15.25
CA GLN A 15 -29.72 -26.91 -14.26
C GLN A 15 -29.56 -28.44 -14.15
N SER A 16 -28.96 -28.96 -13.08
CA SER A 16 -29.45 -29.17 -11.70
C SER A 16 -30.24 -30.48 -11.56
N GLU A 17 -29.70 -31.46 -10.84
CA GLU A 17 -30.49 -32.47 -10.14
C GLU A 17 -29.84 -32.87 -8.80
N ASN A 18 -30.69 -32.98 -7.79
CA ASN A 18 -30.41 -33.24 -6.38
C ASN A 18 -30.22 -34.73 -6.09
N ALA A 19 -29.42 -35.07 -5.07
CA ALA A 19 -29.72 -36.17 -4.15
C ALA A 19 -28.92 -36.05 -2.84
N ALA A 20 -29.65 -35.88 -1.73
CA ALA A 20 -29.22 -36.07 -0.34
C ALA A 20 -29.14 -37.60 -0.05
N ALA A 21 -28.52 -38.20 0.98
CA ALA A 21 -28.07 -37.85 2.34
C ALA A 21 -27.32 -39.12 2.87
N PRO A 22 -27.23 -39.42 4.18
CA PRO A 22 -26.52 -38.76 5.29
C PRO A 22 -25.60 -39.75 6.06
N ILE A 23 -24.57 -39.30 6.78
CA ILE A 23 -24.07 -40.05 7.95
C ILE A 23 -23.66 -39.09 9.09
N LEU A 24 -24.32 -39.25 10.24
CA LEU A 24 -24.11 -38.59 11.53
C LEU A 24 -22.86 -39.10 12.29
N ARG A 25 -22.28 -38.25 13.16
CA ARG A 25 -22.19 -38.38 14.65
C ARG A 25 -21.19 -37.33 15.21
N ARG A 26 -21.60 -36.42 16.13
CA ARG A 26 -21.46 -36.43 17.63
C ARG A 26 -19.98 -36.45 18.09
N LEU A 27 -19.45 -35.71 19.08
CA LEU A 27 -19.90 -34.79 20.15
C LEU A 27 -18.65 -34.14 20.82
N ALA A 28 -18.82 -33.05 21.60
CA ALA A 28 -17.94 -32.51 22.67
C ALA A 28 -16.53 -31.98 22.27
N GLY A 29 -15.98 -30.88 22.79
CA GLY A 29 -16.31 -29.98 23.88
C GLY A 29 -14.99 -29.59 24.57
N THR A 30 -14.58 -28.31 24.55
CA THR A 30 -13.63 -27.70 25.51
C THR A 30 -13.74 -26.17 25.41
N VAL A 31 -14.02 -25.51 26.53
CA VAL A 31 -13.92 -24.05 26.69
C VAL A 31 -12.46 -23.72 26.98
N ALA A 32 -11.82 -22.95 26.11
CA ALA A 32 -10.50 -22.37 26.35
C ALA A 32 -10.64 -20.84 26.44
N PHE A 33 -10.28 -20.28 27.58
CA PHE A 33 -10.19 -18.85 27.81
C PHE A 33 -8.96 -18.34 27.05
N ALA A 34 -9.16 -17.79 25.85
CA ALA A 34 -8.09 -17.27 25.02
C ALA A 34 -7.72 -15.85 25.47
N LEU A 35 -6.45 -15.68 25.81
CA LEU A 35 -5.80 -14.39 26.05
C LEU A 35 -5.90 -13.58 24.74
N SER A 36 -6.77 -12.57 24.71
CA SER A 36 -6.95 -11.70 23.55
C SER A 36 -5.74 -10.77 23.44
N VAL A 37 -4.67 -11.24 22.81
CA VAL A 37 -3.70 -10.35 22.16
C VAL A 37 -4.49 -9.65 21.07
N ALA A 38 -4.85 -8.38 21.30
CA ALA A 38 -5.38 -7.53 20.26
C ALA A 38 -4.28 -7.42 19.20
N ALA A 39 -4.37 -8.26 18.16
CA ALA A 39 -3.70 -8.00 16.92
C ALA A 39 -4.27 -6.67 16.45
N ALA A 40 -3.46 -5.60 16.51
CA ALA A 40 -3.78 -4.40 15.76
C ALA A 40 -4.04 -4.87 14.33
N PRO A 41 -5.19 -4.54 13.72
CA PRO A 41 -5.40 -4.87 12.33
C PRO A 41 -4.21 -4.32 11.55
N LEU A 42 -3.49 -5.19 10.85
CA LEU A 42 -2.61 -4.73 9.78
C LEU A 42 -3.54 -4.00 8.82
N SER A 43 -3.42 -2.67 8.77
CA SER A 43 -4.16 -1.84 7.84
C SER A 43 -3.91 -2.39 6.44
N GLU A 44 -4.97 -2.88 5.80
CA GLU A 44 -4.96 -3.19 4.37
C GLU A 44 -4.78 -1.86 3.64
N ALA A 45 -3.56 -1.60 3.17
CA ALA A 45 -3.27 -0.42 2.39
C ALA A 45 -3.85 -0.63 0.98
N ALA A 46 -4.94 0.06 0.69
CA ALA A 46 -5.50 0.11 -0.64
C ALA A 46 -4.77 1.21 -1.42
N ILE A 47 -3.90 0.81 -2.36
CA ILE A 47 -3.12 1.73 -3.19
C ILE A 47 -3.42 1.47 -4.64
N TYR A 48 -3.67 2.56 -5.34
CA TYR A 48 -3.90 2.59 -6.77
C TYR A 48 -3.02 3.73 -7.31
N GLY A 49 -2.25 3.51 -8.39
CA GLY A 49 -1.31 4.49 -8.94
C GLY A 49 0.03 3.90 -9.43
N THR A 50 0.74 4.65 -10.27
CA THR A 50 2.05 4.25 -10.81
C THR A 50 3.18 4.79 -9.91
N MET A 51 3.34 4.16 -8.75
CA MET A 51 4.52 3.86 -7.92
C MET A 51 5.76 4.77 -7.79
N SER A 52 5.90 5.83 -8.56
CA SER A 52 6.49 7.09 -8.11
C SER A 52 5.43 8.19 -8.03
N ASN A 53 4.16 7.83 -8.23
CA ASN A 53 3.01 8.69 -8.11
C ASN A 53 1.78 7.86 -7.65
N PHE A 54 1.26 8.13 -6.46
CA PHE A 54 0.20 7.32 -5.85
C PHE A 54 -0.74 8.16 -4.98
N ASP A 55 -1.97 7.67 -4.90
CA ASP A 55 -2.96 8.16 -3.95
C ASP A 55 -2.86 7.38 -2.64
N THR A 56 -3.03 8.07 -1.52
CA THR A 56 -3.07 7.45 -0.20
C THR A 56 -4.06 8.16 0.72
N TYR A 57 -4.63 7.39 1.63
CA TYR A 57 -5.48 7.89 2.70
C TYR A 57 -4.76 7.71 4.04
N ASN A 58 -5.03 8.59 5.01
CA ASN A 58 -4.58 8.37 6.37
C ASN A 58 -5.42 7.27 7.03
N THR A 59 -4.94 6.04 7.01
CA THR A 59 -5.61 4.89 7.66
C THR A 59 -5.17 4.68 9.11
N THR A 60 -4.36 5.58 9.67
CA THR A 60 -3.94 5.49 11.08
C THR A 60 -5.09 5.84 12.02
N PRO A 61 -5.01 5.51 13.33
CA PRO A 61 -6.05 5.85 14.29
C PRO A 61 -6.15 7.34 14.64
N GLU A 62 -5.19 8.16 14.19
CA GLU A 62 -5.07 9.57 14.56
C GLU A 62 -4.92 10.45 13.30
N PRO A 63 -5.37 11.72 13.32
CA PRO A 63 -5.07 12.64 12.23
C PRO A 63 -3.56 12.77 12.03
N SER A 64 -3.14 13.09 10.80
CA SER A 64 -1.73 13.23 10.42
C SER A 64 -1.42 14.67 10.02
N GLU A 65 -0.31 15.22 10.49
CA GLU A 65 0.11 16.61 10.18
C GLU A 65 1.32 16.66 9.22
N GLY A 66 1.92 15.51 8.94
CA GLY A 66 3.06 15.35 8.04
C GLY A 66 3.08 13.99 7.37
N ALA A 67 4.01 13.79 6.45
CA ALA A 67 4.28 12.51 5.79
C ALA A 67 5.78 12.36 5.50
N GLU A 68 6.24 11.13 5.36
CA GLU A 68 7.63 10.82 5.01
C GLU A 68 7.67 9.68 3.98
N ILE A 69 8.45 9.88 2.92
CA ILE A 69 8.86 8.84 1.98
C ILE A 69 10.35 8.59 2.21
N GLU A 70 10.70 7.37 2.60
CA GLU A 70 12.08 6.90 2.71
C GLU A 70 12.46 6.10 1.47
N LEU A 71 13.58 6.46 0.84
CA LEU A 71 14.16 5.84 -0.34
C LEU A 71 15.53 5.26 0.03
N GLU A 72 15.58 3.98 0.38
CA GLU A 72 16.83 3.32 0.76
C GLU A 72 17.74 3.14 -0.45
N GLY A 73 19.04 3.30 -0.27
CA GLY A 73 20.06 3.13 -1.31
C GLY A 73 20.11 4.27 -2.34
N CYS A 74 19.34 5.34 -2.16
CA CYS A 74 19.27 6.48 -3.07
C CYS A 74 19.68 7.77 -2.35
N HIS A 75 20.59 8.55 -2.94
CA HIS A 75 20.96 9.87 -2.43
C HIS A 75 19.96 10.95 -2.88
N SER A 76 19.76 11.96 -2.05
CA SER A 76 18.82 13.06 -2.26
C SER A 76 19.12 13.83 -3.55
N SER A 77 20.38 13.90 -3.95
CA SER A 77 20.82 14.47 -5.23
C SER A 77 20.25 13.75 -6.46
N MET A 78 19.77 12.52 -6.31
CA MET A 78 19.15 11.76 -7.38
C MET A 78 17.67 12.08 -7.54
N VAL A 79 17.02 12.63 -6.51
CA VAL A 79 15.61 13.07 -6.57
C VAL A 79 15.54 14.43 -7.26
N TYR A 80 14.99 14.46 -8.47
CA TYR A 80 14.94 15.67 -9.30
C TYR A 80 13.55 16.28 -9.42
N ASN A 81 12.51 15.59 -8.96
CA ASN A 81 11.15 16.12 -8.92
C ASN A 81 10.34 15.50 -7.78
N THR A 82 9.38 16.26 -7.27
CA THR A 82 8.32 15.79 -6.37
C THR A 82 6.98 16.32 -6.86
N PHE A 83 5.90 15.57 -6.64
CA PHE A 83 4.55 16.05 -6.95
C PHE A 83 4.01 16.84 -5.75
N PRO A 84 3.33 17.99 -5.97
CA PRO A 84 2.86 18.81 -4.87
C PRO A 84 1.87 18.04 -4.00
N ALA A 85 2.25 17.86 -2.75
CA ALA A 85 1.37 17.54 -1.65
C ALA A 85 1.00 18.85 -0.95
N HIS A 86 -0.18 18.92 -0.34
CA HIS A 86 -0.73 20.08 0.34
C HIS A 86 -0.05 20.29 1.71
N TYR A 87 1.24 20.60 1.68
CA TYR A 87 2.08 20.83 2.86
C TYR A 87 2.88 22.12 2.67
N ASN A 88 2.99 22.92 3.72
CA ASN A 88 3.70 24.20 3.63
C ASN A 88 5.23 24.04 3.67
N HIS A 89 5.72 22.88 4.11
CA HIS A 89 7.14 22.61 4.21
C HIS A 89 7.49 21.24 3.61
N MET A 90 8.53 21.20 2.80
CA MET A 90 9.06 19.97 2.24
C MET A 90 10.59 19.98 2.34
N THR A 91 11.16 18.86 2.75
CA THR A 91 12.61 18.63 2.73
C THR A 91 12.95 17.34 2.02
N VAL A 92 14.11 17.32 1.37
CA VAL A 92 14.70 16.12 0.76
C VAL A 92 16.12 16.02 1.31
N THR A 93 16.38 15.02 2.14
CA THR A 93 17.64 14.94 2.90
C THR A 93 18.18 13.52 2.94
N ASP A 94 19.51 13.40 2.90
CA ASP A 94 20.18 12.13 3.09
C ASP A 94 20.07 11.67 4.55
N TYR A 95 20.02 10.36 4.75
CA TYR A 95 20.22 9.74 6.05
C TYR A 95 21.23 8.60 5.95
N VAL A 96 21.85 8.31 7.09
CA VAL A 96 22.66 7.12 7.32
C VAL A 96 22.15 6.48 8.60
N ASP A 97 21.82 5.20 8.54
CA ASP A 97 21.37 4.39 9.68
C ASP A 97 22.15 3.07 9.71
N GLY A 98 23.16 3.00 10.57
CA GLY A 98 24.11 1.89 10.60
C GLY A 98 24.83 1.72 9.26
N ALA A 99 24.61 0.59 8.60
CA ALA A 99 25.17 0.28 7.28
C ALA A 99 24.25 0.70 6.11
N SER A 100 23.02 1.10 6.41
CA SER A 100 22.07 1.56 5.40
C SER A 100 22.18 3.07 5.21
N PHE A 101 21.95 3.51 3.97
CA PHE A 101 21.83 4.93 3.63
C PHE A 101 20.60 5.12 2.76
N GLY A 102 20.16 6.37 2.62
CA GLY A 102 19.09 6.70 1.70
C GLY A 102 18.68 8.15 1.78
N THR A 103 17.49 8.42 1.26
CA THR A 103 16.86 9.74 1.26
C THR A 103 15.56 9.70 2.05
N ARG A 104 15.27 10.78 2.78
CA ARG A 104 13.94 11.09 3.31
C ARG A 104 13.38 12.29 2.58
N ILE A 105 12.22 12.12 1.97
CA ILE A 105 11.36 13.21 1.51
C ILE A 105 10.31 13.41 2.59
N ARG A 106 10.40 14.53 3.31
CA ARG A 106 9.44 14.86 4.39
C ARG A 106 8.55 15.99 3.96
N PHE A 107 7.27 15.83 4.21
CA PHE A 107 6.22 16.82 4.03
C PHE A 107 5.67 17.17 5.41
N GLU A 108 5.66 18.45 5.76
CA GLU A 108 5.33 18.92 7.10
C GLU A 108 4.39 20.13 7.00
N ASP A 109 3.59 20.33 8.04
CA ASP A 109 2.57 21.38 8.12
C ASP A 109 1.50 21.22 7.03
N TYR A 110 0.72 20.14 7.16
CA TYR A 110 -0.41 19.85 6.28
C TYR A 110 -1.35 21.05 6.18
N ASN A 111 -1.69 21.42 4.94
CA ASN A 111 -2.43 22.60 4.60
C ASN A 111 -3.16 22.44 3.26
N PHE A 112 -4.23 21.64 3.26
CA PHE A 112 -5.13 21.53 2.11
C PHE A 112 -5.91 22.82 1.82
N ASN A 113 -6.29 23.54 2.87
CA ASN A 113 -7.00 24.80 2.78
C ASN A 113 -6.18 25.92 3.45
N THR A 114 -5.71 26.85 2.62
CA THR A 114 -4.83 27.97 2.99
C THR A 114 -5.37 28.90 4.08
N THR A 115 -6.65 28.76 4.47
CA THR A 115 -7.26 29.52 5.55
C THR A 115 -6.99 28.96 6.95
N VAL A 116 -6.53 27.71 7.08
CA VAL A 116 -6.22 27.08 8.36
C VAL A 116 -4.71 26.83 8.45
N THR A 117 -4.05 27.48 9.40
CA THR A 117 -2.62 27.25 9.68
C THR A 117 -2.48 26.00 10.58
N ASN A 118 -1.60 25.06 10.21
CA ASN A 118 -1.45 23.74 10.85
C ASN A 118 -2.73 22.89 10.79
N GLY A 119 -3.12 22.49 9.59
CA GLY A 119 -4.17 21.49 9.40
C GLY A 119 -3.68 20.08 9.70
N SER A 120 -4.61 19.13 9.70
CA SER A 120 -4.32 17.70 9.77
C SER A 120 -5.19 16.92 8.78
N LEU A 121 -4.63 15.89 8.18
CA LEU A 121 -5.35 14.94 7.36
C LEU A 121 -6.10 13.95 8.26
N ASN A 122 -7.43 13.99 8.20
CA ASN A 122 -8.30 13.14 9.02
C ASN A 122 -8.14 11.66 8.69
N THR A 123 -8.41 10.81 9.69
CA THR A 123 -8.41 9.37 9.55
C THR A 123 -9.52 8.90 8.60
N ASN A 124 -9.20 8.00 7.69
CA ASN A 124 -10.14 7.29 6.83
C ASN A 124 -9.86 5.78 6.90
N PRO A 125 -10.52 5.04 7.82
CA PRO A 125 -10.29 3.61 7.99
C PRO A 125 -10.89 2.75 6.87
N ASN A 126 -11.76 3.32 6.01
CA ASN A 126 -12.42 2.60 4.91
C ASN A 126 -12.24 3.37 3.60
N PRO A 127 -11.00 3.46 3.09
CA PRO A 127 -10.70 4.21 1.88
C PRO A 127 -11.38 3.58 0.65
N ALA A 128 -11.87 4.44 -0.25
CA ALA A 128 -12.33 4.00 -1.56
C ALA A 128 -11.15 3.80 -2.50
N SER A 129 -11.31 2.97 -3.53
CA SER A 129 -10.34 2.93 -4.62
C SER A 129 -10.30 4.26 -5.36
N THR A 130 -9.10 4.75 -5.61
CA THR A 130 -8.88 5.99 -6.33
C THR A 130 -8.51 5.78 -7.79
N ASN A 131 -8.25 4.52 -8.20
CA ASN A 131 -7.62 4.17 -9.48
C ASN A 131 -6.30 4.94 -9.76
N GLY A 132 -5.72 5.55 -8.73
CA GLY A 132 -4.41 6.21 -8.74
C GLY A 132 -4.32 7.62 -9.24
N HIS A 133 -5.45 8.32 -9.33
CA HIS A 133 -5.45 9.74 -9.65
C HIS A 133 -6.66 10.51 -9.11
N ALA A 134 -7.44 9.92 -8.19
CA ALA A 134 -8.64 10.58 -7.69
C ALA A 134 -8.35 11.60 -6.59
N LEU A 135 -7.16 11.55 -5.97
CA LEU A 135 -6.80 12.46 -4.87
C LEU A 135 -5.98 13.66 -5.30
N VAL A 136 -5.77 13.86 -6.61
CA VAL A 136 -5.14 15.09 -7.10
C VAL A 136 -6.00 16.28 -6.71
N ASN A 137 -5.45 17.13 -5.84
CA ASN A 137 -6.11 18.34 -5.36
C ASN A 137 -7.53 18.06 -4.81
N THR A 138 -7.69 16.94 -4.10
CA THR A 138 -8.97 16.50 -3.49
C THR A 138 -8.77 16.22 -2.01
N ASP A 139 -9.61 16.82 -1.16
CA ASP A 139 -9.50 16.71 0.29
C ASP A 139 -9.86 15.30 0.79
N GLY A 140 -9.38 14.95 1.98
CA GLY A 140 -9.65 13.68 2.65
C GLY A 140 -8.63 12.58 2.34
N GLY A 141 -7.63 12.84 1.49
CA GLY A 141 -6.46 12.01 1.28
C GLY A 141 -5.36 12.81 0.58
N GLU A 142 -4.33 12.14 0.08
CA GLU A 142 -3.25 12.80 -0.66
C GLU A 142 -2.77 12.08 -1.90
N HIS A 143 -2.22 12.88 -2.82
CA HIS A 143 -1.50 12.42 -3.99
C HIS A 143 -0.01 12.75 -3.85
N PHE A 144 0.81 11.73 -3.65
CA PHE A 144 2.26 11.89 -3.55
C PHE A 144 2.95 11.40 -4.80
N GLY A 145 4.06 12.05 -5.13
CA GLY A 145 4.97 11.50 -6.10
C GLY A 145 6.38 12.06 -6.04
N PHE A 146 7.30 11.36 -6.66
CA PHE A 146 8.67 11.80 -6.87
C PHE A 146 9.22 11.24 -8.19
N ALA A 147 10.36 11.77 -8.62
CA ALA A 147 11.14 11.21 -9.70
C ALA A 147 12.62 11.23 -9.31
N ALA A 148 13.29 10.11 -9.56
CA ALA A 148 14.69 9.92 -9.22
C ALA A 148 15.46 9.27 -10.37
N ASN A 149 16.76 9.56 -10.47
CA ASN A 149 17.64 8.98 -11.49
C ASN A 149 18.09 7.54 -11.16
N GLU A 150 17.83 7.08 -9.94
CA GLU A 150 18.19 5.74 -9.46
C GLU A 150 17.00 5.07 -8.78
N GLN A 151 16.93 3.76 -8.93
CA GLN A 151 15.92 2.92 -8.29
C GLN A 151 16.31 2.68 -6.82
N PRO A 152 15.48 3.06 -5.83
CA PRO A 152 15.72 2.72 -4.44
C PRO A 152 15.68 1.19 -4.22
N THR A 153 16.51 0.68 -3.31
CA THR A 153 16.50 -0.74 -2.90
C THR A 153 15.27 -1.09 -2.06
N ALA A 154 14.75 -0.11 -1.33
CA ALA A 154 13.48 -0.18 -0.62
C ALA A 154 12.82 1.19 -0.59
N MET A 155 11.49 1.19 -0.54
CA MET A 155 10.69 2.39 -0.33
C MET A 155 9.77 2.16 0.85
N ARG A 156 9.68 3.15 1.74
CA ARG A 156 8.85 3.08 2.95
C ARG A 156 8.11 4.40 3.11
N PHE A 157 6.84 4.33 3.45
CA PHE A 157 6.01 5.52 3.67
C PHE A 157 5.53 5.56 5.11
N PHE A 158 5.48 6.76 5.69
CA PHE A 158 5.02 7.00 7.05
C PHE A 158 4.15 8.25 7.11
N TRP A 159 3.09 8.18 7.90
CA TRP A 159 2.40 9.39 8.38
C TRP A 159 3.15 9.97 9.57
N LEU A 160 3.12 11.29 9.75
CA LEU A 160 3.83 11.99 10.82
C LEU A 160 2.87 12.87 11.64
N ASN A 161 3.12 12.96 12.95
CA ASN A 161 2.46 13.91 13.85
C ASN A 161 3.44 14.93 14.41
N LYS A 162 2.94 16.15 14.59
CA LYS A 162 3.70 17.22 15.23
C LYS A 162 3.65 17.00 16.73
N THR A 163 4.82 16.80 17.31
CA THR A 163 4.98 16.72 18.76
C THR A 163 4.74 18.08 19.40
N ALA A 164 4.50 18.09 20.72
CA ALA A 164 4.39 19.33 21.50
C ALA A 164 5.67 20.21 21.43
N SER A 165 6.82 19.62 21.07
CA SER A 165 8.08 20.34 20.86
C SER A 165 8.20 20.99 19.47
N GLY A 166 7.22 20.78 18.61
CA GLY A 166 7.19 21.27 17.23
C GLY A 166 7.92 20.39 16.21
N GLN A 167 8.52 19.28 16.63
CA GLN A 167 9.15 18.29 15.75
C GLN A 167 8.11 17.32 15.19
N TYR A 168 8.34 16.76 14.00
CA TYR A 168 7.47 15.75 13.40
C TYR A 168 8.02 14.34 13.60
N GLU A 169 7.18 13.43 14.10
CA GLU A 169 7.54 12.03 14.39
C GLU A 169 6.58 11.06 13.69
N ARG A 170 7.07 9.86 13.36
CA ARG A 170 6.28 8.83 12.67
C ARG A 170 5.12 8.36 13.56
N ILE A 171 3.94 8.23 12.97
CA ILE A 171 2.78 7.60 13.60
C ILE A 171 3.00 6.08 13.56
N GLY A 172 3.59 5.55 14.63
CA GLY A 172 3.98 4.15 14.74
C GLY A 172 5.31 3.82 14.04
N ASN A 173 5.75 2.57 14.19
CA ASN A 173 7.08 2.13 13.76
C ASN A 173 7.09 1.33 12.45
N MET A 174 5.91 0.95 11.95
CA MET A 174 5.79 0.16 10.73
C MET A 174 5.48 1.09 9.55
N PRO A 175 6.18 0.93 8.40
CA PRO A 175 5.80 1.65 7.20
C PRO A 175 4.43 1.22 6.73
N LEU A 176 3.73 2.13 6.06
CA LEU A 176 2.52 1.79 5.32
C LEU A 176 2.87 0.79 4.22
N ALA A 177 1.96 -0.15 3.99
CA ALA A 177 2.12 -1.20 2.99
C ALA A 177 1.94 -0.65 1.57
N ILE A 178 2.89 0.16 1.13
CA ILE A 178 2.91 0.77 -0.21
C ILE A 178 3.66 -0.15 -1.17
N PRO A 179 3.00 -0.75 -2.18
CA PRO A 179 3.68 -1.56 -3.17
C PRO A 179 4.75 -0.75 -3.90
N ASN A 180 5.96 -1.32 -3.97
CA ASN A 180 7.11 -0.71 -4.64
C ASN A 180 7.55 -1.62 -5.80
N PRO A 181 7.54 -1.13 -7.05
CA PRO A 181 7.94 -1.89 -8.21
C PRO A 181 9.45 -1.80 -8.39
N THR A 182 10.00 -2.84 -8.97
CA THR A 182 11.32 -2.76 -9.58
C THR A 182 11.14 -2.51 -11.08
N TRP A 183 11.75 -1.43 -11.57
CA TRP A 183 11.81 -1.14 -13.00
C TRP A 183 13.06 -1.76 -13.61
N SER A 184 12.91 -2.49 -14.73
CA SER A 184 14.04 -3.02 -15.49
C SER A 184 13.88 -2.79 -16.99
N PHE A 185 14.94 -2.33 -17.63
CA PHE A 185 15.00 -2.20 -19.08
C PHE A 185 15.46 -3.52 -19.70
N VAL A 186 14.67 -4.03 -20.64
CA VAL A 186 15.00 -5.22 -21.42
C VAL A 186 15.38 -4.76 -22.83
N PRO A 187 16.67 -4.84 -23.21
CA PRO A 187 17.10 -4.51 -24.57
C PRO A 187 16.39 -5.40 -25.60
N GLY A 188 16.01 -4.82 -26.73
CA GLY A 188 15.45 -5.58 -27.84
C GLY A 188 16.47 -6.57 -28.40
N ASN A 189 16.19 -7.86 -28.31
CA ASN A 189 17.09 -8.89 -28.84
C ASN A 189 16.70 -9.25 -30.29
N GLY A 190 17.70 -9.41 -31.17
CA GLY A 190 17.47 -9.91 -32.54
C GLY A 190 16.51 -9.10 -33.42
N GLY A 191 16.36 -7.80 -33.18
CA GLY A 191 15.45 -6.92 -33.94
C GLY A 191 14.08 -6.68 -33.30
N GLY A 192 13.83 -7.21 -32.09
CA GLY A 192 12.69 -6.81 -31.26
C GLY A 192 12.80 -5.37 -30.75
N ALA A 193 11.67 -4.77 -30.39
CA ALA A 193 11.68 -3.49 -29.69
C ALA A 193 12.19 -3.67 -28.25
N PRO A 194 12.88 -2.68 -27.67
CA PRO A 194 13.17 -2.69 -26.24
C PRO A 194 11.89 -2.59 -25.42
N GLU A 195 11.90 -3.19 -24.23
CA GLU A 195 10.78 -3.23 -23.30
C GLU A 195 11.18 -2.68 -21.92
N VAL A 196 10.20 -2.17 -21.18
CA VAL A 196 10.36 -1.77 -19.78
C VAL A 196 9.43 -2.65 -18.95
N LEU A 197 10.01 -3.40 -18.01
CA LEU A 197 9.27 -4.25 -17.08
C LEU A 197 9.10 -3.52 -15.75
N ALA A 198 7.88 -3.56 -15.22
CA ALA A 198 7.56 -3.14 -13.86
C ALA A 198 7.11 -4.37 -13.06
N GLU A 199 7.88 -4.75 -12.04
CA GLU A 199 7.60 -5.91 -11.19
C GLU A 199 7.24 -5.45 -9.78
N VAL A 200 6.02 -5.71 -9.34
CA VAL A 200 5.62 -5.54 -7.93
C VAL A 200 5.69 -6.89 -7.25
N ARG A 201 6.61 -7.04 -6.28
CA ARG A 201 6.64 -8.23 -5.42
C ARG A 201 5.69 -8.02 -4.25
N VAL A 202 4.56 -8.71 -4.29
CA VAL A 202 3.70 -8.86 -3.12
C VAL A 202 4.45 -9.81 -2.16
N PRO A 203 4.66 -9.44 -0.89
CA PRO A 203 5.18 -10.37 0.10
C PRO A 203 4.27 -11.62 0.12
N GLU A 204 4.87 -12.81 0.03
CA GLU A 204 4.11 -14.05 0.21
C GLU A 204 3.34 -13.96 1.52
N PRO A 205 2.02 -14.23 1.54
CA PRO A 205 1.27 -14.28 2.78
C PRO A 205 2.01 -15.22 3.72
N ALA A 206 2.23 -14.82 4.97
CA ALA A 206 2.76 -15.74 5.96
C ALA A 206 1.84 -16.98 5.97
N GLU A 207 2.37 -18.14 5.56
CA GLU A 207 1.62 -19.39 5.59
C GLU A 207 1.29 -19.70 7.04
N PHE A 208 0.09 -19.32 7.47
CA PHE A 208 -0.43 -19.80 8.73
C PHE A 208 -0.86 -21.25 8.51
N HIS A 209 0.07 -22.17 8.73
CA HIS A 209 -0.28 -23.56 8.95
C HIS A 209 -1.12 -23.61 10.23
N VAL A 210 -2.44 -23.59 10.09
CA VAL A 210 -3.33 -24.11 11.13
C VAL A 210 -2.91 -25.57 11.31
N GLN A 211 -2.07 -25.86 12.32
CA GLN A 211 -1.94 -27.21 12.83
C GLN A 211 -3.33 -27.59 13.33
N LYS A 212 -4.07 -28.33 12.51
CA LYS A 212 -5.29 -28.98 12.97
C LYS A 212 -4.84 -29.95 14.06
N PRO A 213 -5.47 -29.94 15.26
CA PRO A 213 -5.09 -30.88 16.29
C PRO A 213 -5.27 -32.30 15.75
N ASP A 214 -4.22 -33.11 15.86
CA ASP A 214 -4.22 -34.50 15.45
C ASP A 214 -5.40 -35.20 16.14
N SER A 215 -6.31 -35.74 15.33
CA SER A 215 -7.51 -36.40 15.85
C SER A 215 -7.08 -37.67 16.61
N ILE A 216 -7.12 -37.60 17.94
CA ILE A 216 -6.99 -38.76 18.82
C ILE A 216 -8.25 -39.63 18.69
N TRP A 217 -8.08 -40.82 18.12
CA TRP A 217 -9.08 -41.87 18.13
C TRP A 217 -9.27 -42.37 19.57
N MET A 218 -10.50 -42.38 20.08
CA MET A 218 -10.84 -43.11 21.29
C MET A 218 -11.69 -44.33 20.91
N ASN A 219 -11.26 -45.48 21.44
CA ASN A 219 -11.79 -46.82 21.23
C ASN A 219 -13.14 -47.04 21.91
#